data_AF-B7PZV8-F1
#
_entry.id   AF-B7PZV8-F1
#
_cell.length_a   1.000
_cell.length_b   1.000
_cell.length_c   1.000
_cell.angle_alpha   90.00
_cell.angle_beta   90.00
_cell.angle_gamma   90.00
#
_symmetry.space_group_name_H-M   'P 1'
#
loop_
_entity.id
_entity.type
_entity.pdbx_description
1 polymer ?
#
loop_
_entity_poly.entity_id
_entity_poly.type
_entity_poly.pdbx_seq_one_letter_code
_entity_poly.pdbx_strand_id
1 'polypeptide(L)'
;MGSPLALNNTITAGVISSLHRSSKELGIQNEMDYIQTDAAINFGNSGGPLINLVKEDPSSATSERWYLGITMLTLTPSLIQELQERDPMFPNVSSGVLVWRVVLGSPANLAGLQPGDVITRIGGKEARSSQDIYRALEAWKPVEIEVIHRGSKKTVTAQP
;
A
#
# COMPACT_ATOMS: atom_id res chain seq x y z
N MET A 1 -10.32 12.57 -3.22
CA MET A 1 -11.55 11.99 -3.82
C MET A 1 -11.68 10.53 -3.40
N GLY A 2 -12.89 10.06 -3.04
CA GLY A 2 -13.18 8.66 -2.67
C GLY A 2 -13.65 7.79 -3.85
N SER A 3 -13.69 6.47 -3.67
CA SER A 3 -14.08 5.50 -4.72
C SER A 3 -15.60 5.37 -4.87
N PRO A 4 -16.22 5.85 -5.96
CA PRO A 4 -17.67 6.10 -6.03
C PRO A 4 -18.60 4.87 -5.99
N LEU A 5 -18.09 3.64 -5.85
CA LEU A 5 -18.87 2.41 -6.02
C LEU A 5 -18.96 1.47 -4.81
N ALA A 6 -18.61 1.89 -3.59
CA ALA A 6 -18.91 1.12 -2.37
C ALA A 6 -19.10 1.99 -1.11
N LEU A 7 -20.30 2.59 -0.99
CA LEU A 7 -21.08 2.84 0.24
C LEU A 7 -20.41 3.48 1.49
N ASN A 8 -19.46 4.43 1.35
CA ASN A 8 -19.15 5.48 2.35
C ASN A 8 -18.18 6.56 1.79
N ASN A 9 -18.55 7.22 0.70
CA ASN A 9 -17.65 8.17 0.04
C ASN A 9 -17.74 9.57 0.63
N THR A 10 -16.65 10.05 1.24
CA THR A 10 -16.54 11.43 1.71
C THR A 10 -15.60 12.21 0.79
N ILE A 11 -16.05 13.37 0.29
CA ILE A 11 -15.17 14.35 -0.34
C ILE A 11 -14.85 15.41 0.69
N THR A 12 -13.57 15.73 0.83
CA THR A 12 -13.08 16.79 1.71
C THR A 12 -12.20 17.72 0.90
N ALA A 13 -12.26 19.00 1.24
CA ALA A 13 -11.45 20.05 0.64
C ALA A 13 -10.75 20.81 1.76
N GLY A 14 -9.59 21.36 1.45
CA GLY A 14 -8.72 22.04 2.41
C GLY A 14 -7.54 22.67 1.68
N VAL A 15 -6.59 23.18 2.45
CA VAL A 15 -5.34 23.76 1.95
C VAL A 15 -4.18 22.81 2.22
N ILE A 16 -3.12 22.94 1.42
CA ILE A 16 -1.83 22.29 1.69
C ILE A 16 -1.03 23.21 2.61
N SER A 17 -0.68 22.72 3.80
CA SER A 17 0.13 23.47 4.75
C SER A 17 1.63 23.13 4.65
N SER A 18 1.98 21.98 4.05
CA SER A 18 3.36 21.61 3.70
C SER A 18 3.39 20.60 2.55
N LEU A 19 4.34 20.77 1.63
CA LEU A 19 4.57 19.84 0.52
C LEU A 19 5.60 18.75 0.84
N HIS A 20 6.51 19.01 1.77
CA HIS A 20 7.64 18.14 2.09
C HIS A 20 7.80 18.03 3.60
N ARG A 21 6.89 17.30 4.25
CA ARG A 21 7.02 16.99 5.68
C ARG A 21 7.75 15.65 5.83
N SER A 22 8.99 15.70 6.32
CA SER A 22 9.79 14.50 6.49
C SER A 22 9.20 13.57 7.55
N SER A 23 9.24 12.26 7.30
CA SER A 23 8.96 11.21 8.29
C SER A 23 9.69 11.39 9.62
N LYS A 24 10.92 11.93 9.60
CA LYS A 24 11.71 12.22 10.81
C LYS A 24 11.03 13.23 11.72
N GLU A 25 10.38 14.25 11.15
CA GLU A 25 9.61 15.26 11.89
C GLU A 25 8.33 14.70 12.50
N LEU A 26 7.85 13.57 11.96
CA LEU A 26 6.68 12.85 12.46
C LEU A 26 7.06 11.77 13.49
N GLY A 27 8.36 11.55 13.75
CA GLY A 27 8.83 10.43 14.57
C GLY A 27 8.61 9.06 13.93
N ILE A 28 8.38 9.01 12.62
CA ILE A 28 8.12 7.78 11.87
C ILE A 28 9.44 7.26 11.30
N GLN A 29 9.78 6.01 11.60
CA GLN A 29 11.01 5.36 11.15
C GLN A 29 10.87 4.85 9.69
N ASN A 30 10.74 5.78 8.74
CA ASN A 30 10.86 5.50 7.31
C ASN A 30 11.54 6.68 6.61
N GLU A 31 11.75 6.60 5.29
CA GLU A 31 12.39 7.69 4.50
C GLU A 31 11.38 8.36 3.55
N MET A 32 10.12 8.52 3.99
CA MET A 32 9.09 9.15 3.17
C MET A 32 8.88 10.62 3.49
N ASP A 33 8.55 11.38 2.45
CA ASP A 33 8.02 12.73 2.58
C ASP A 33 6.49 12.72 2.41
N TYR A 34 5.83 13.53 3.22
CA TYR A 34 4.38 13.60 3.29
C TYR A 34 3.89 15.00 2.94
N ILE A 35 2.75 15.04 2.24
CA ILE A 35 1.97 16.26 2.07
C ILE A 35 1.09 16.43 3.31
N GLN A 36 1.11 17.62 3.91
CA GLN A 36 0.23 17.97 5.02
C GLN A 36 -0.95 18.80 4.50
N THR A 37 -2.16 18.37 4.83
CA THR A 37 -3.40 19.09 4.52
C THR A 37 -4.33 19.09 5.73
N ASP A 38 -5.18 20.10 5.83
CA ASP A 38 -6.29 20.16 6.78
C ASP A 38 -7.59 19.53 6.21
N ALA A 39 -7.58 19.09 4.95
CA ALA A 39 -8.66 18.28 4.39
C ALA A 39 -8.78 16.97 5.18
N ALA A 40 -9.93 16.73 5.81
CA ALA A 40 -10.11 15.54 6.63
C ALA A 40 -9.93 14.24 5.80
N ILE A 41 -9.11 13.31 6.29
CA ILE A 41 -8.88 11.99 5.69
C ILE A 41 -9.54 10.91 6.55
N ASN A 42 -10.34 10.05 5.93
CA ASN A 42 -11.04 8.94 6.56
C ASN A 42 -11.08 7.73 5.63
N PHE A 43 -11.68 6.62 6.07
CA PHE A 43 -11.78 5.39 5.25
C PHE A 43 -12.48 5.58 3.89
N GLY A 44 -13.30 6.61 3.74
CA GLY A 44 -14.02 6.93 2.50
C GLY A 44 -13.16 7.62 1.43
N ASN A 45 -12.08 8.31 1.79
CA ASN A 45 -11.18 8.97 0.84
C ASN A 45 -9.70 8.52 0.94
N SER A 46 -9.35 7.73 1.97
CA SER A 46 -8.02 7.14 2.10
C SER A 46 -7.69 6.23 0.91
N GLY A 47 -6.49 6.39 0.36
CA GLY A 47 -6.01 5.69 -0.83
C GLY A 47 -6.48 6.28 -2.17
N GLY A 48 -7.42 7.24 -2.16
CA GLY A 48 -7.77 8.03 -3.33
C GLY A 48 -6.83 9.22 -3.55
N PRO A 49 -6.85 9.86 -4.73
CA PRO A 49 -5.96 10.96 -5.04
C PRO A 49 -6.31 12.23 -4.25
N LEU A 50 -5.26 12.96 -3.87
CA LEU A 50 -5.31 14.36 -3.46
C LEU A 50 -5.13 15.23 -4.71
N ILE A 51 -6.12 16.04 -5.05
CA ILE A 51 -6.18 16.75 -6.34
C ILE A 51 -6.11 18.26 -6.09
N ASN A 52 -5.25 18.97 -6.82
CA ASN A 52 -5.19 20.43 -6.81
C ASN A 52 -6.17 21.02 -7.84
N LEU A 53 -6.55 22.29 -7.67
CA LEU A 53 -7.40 23.04 -8.60
C LEU A 53 -6.68 23.41 -9.90
N VAL A 54 -5.35 23.41 -9.90
CA VAL A 54 -4.53 23.68 -11.08
C VAL A 54 -4.46 22.42 -11.94
N LYS A 55 -4.76 22.58 -13.23
CA LYS A 55 -4.50 21.54 -14.23
C LYS A 55 -2.98 21.44 -14.41
N GLU A 56 -2.37 20.42 -13.80
CA GLU A 56 -1.04 20.00 -14.22
C GLU A 56 -1.09 19.65 -15.70
N ASP A 57 -0.07 20.05 -16.45
CA ASP A 57 0.09 19.61 -17.83
C ASP A 57 0.14 18.07 -17.80
N PRO A 58 -0.78 17.35 -18.47
CA PRO A 58 -0.78 15.89 -18.45
C PRO A 58 0.55 15.28 -18.93
N SER A 59 1.40 16.07 -19.61
CA SER A 59 2.75 15.65 -19.99
C SER A 59 3.78 15.66 -18.84
N SER A 60 3.56 16.38 -17.74
CA SER A 60 4.50 16.45 -16.60
C SER A 60 4.29 15.37 -15.53
N ALA A 61 3.18 14.62 -15.60
CA ALA A 61 2.83 13.56 -14.64
C ALA A 61 3.08 12.13 -15.19
N THR A 62 3.88 11.98 -16.24
CA THR A 62 4.19 10.71 -16.91
C THR A 62 5.33 9.93 -16.24
N SER A 63 5.38 9.90 -14.91
CA SER A 63 6.04 8.77 -14.27
C SER A 63 5.00 7.65 -14.26
N GLU A 64 5.13 6.70 -15.18
CA GLU A 64 4.38 5.44 -15.17
C GLU A 64 4.69 4.68 -13.88
N ARG A 65 4.05 5.10 -12.78
CA ARG A 65 4.16 4.44 -11.49
C ARG A 65 3.30 3.19 -11.53
N TRP A 66 3.97 2.06 -11.43
CA TRP A 66 3.36 0.75 -11.41
C TRP A 66 2.31 0.60 -10.31
N TYR A 67 1.19 -0.03 -10.67
CA TYR A 67 0.04 -0.19 -9.81
C TYR A 67 -0.32 -1.68 -9.67
N LEU A 68 -0.14 -2.25 -8.47
CA LEU A 68 -0.58 -3.62 -8.19
C LEU A 68 -2.08 -3.70 -7.85
N GLY A 69 -2.68 -2.61 -7.37
CA GLY A 69 -4.05 -2.59 -6.85
C GLY A 69 -4.23 -3.35 -5.55
N ILE A 70 -3.38 -3.05 -4.56
CA ILE A 70 -3.48 -3.54 -3.19
C ILE A 70 -3.42 -2.39 -2.18
N THR A 71 -4.11 -2.56 -1.06
CA THR A 71 -3.87 -1.75 0.15
C THR A 71 -2.89 -2.51 1.04
N MET A 72 -1.80 -1.86 1.40
CA MET A 72 -0.71 -2.47 2.17
C MET A 72 -0.69 -1.94 3.60
N LEU A 73 -0.27 -2.80 4.53
CA LEU A 73 0.06 -2.42 5.89
C LEU A 73 1.40 -3.04 6.28
N THR A 74 2.40 -2.21 6.57
CA THR A 74 3.70 -2.68 7.06
C THR A 74 3.53 -3.27 8.46
N LEU A 75 4.00 -4.50 8.66
CA LEU A 75 3.86 -5.22 9.92
C LEU A 75 5.00 -4.85 10.88
N THR A 76 4.67 -4.05 11.91
CA THR A 76 5.55 -3.82 13.07
C THR A 76 5.43 -4.97 14.06
N PRO A 77 6.44 -5.21 14.94
CA PRO A 77 6.35 -6.27 15.95
C PRO A 77 5.11 -6.19 16.83
N SER A 78 4.72 -4.97 17.24
CA SER A 78 3.51 -4.73 18.03
C SER A 78 2.23 -5.06 17.26
N LEU A 79 2.16 -4.71 15.98
CA LEU A 79 1.01 -5.01 15.14
C LEU A 79 0.90 -6.50 14.85
N ILE A 80 2.02 -7.19 14.63
CA ILE A 80 2.05 -8.65 14.47
C ILE A 80 1.48 -9.32 15.72
N GLN A 81 1.95 -8.91 16.90
CA GLN A 81 1.45 -9.45 18.16
C GLN A 81 -0.07 -9.24 18.29
N GLU A 82 -0.56 -8.02 18.04
CA GLU A 82 -1.99 -7.72 18.10
C GLU A 82 -2.80 -8.57 17.11
N LEU A 83 -2.33 -8.74 15.87
CA LEU A 83 -3.01 -9.54 14.87
C LEU A 83 -3.01 -11.03 15.22
N GLN A 84 -1.93 -11.55 15.78
CA GLN A 84 -1.84 -12.94 16.25
C GLN A 84 -2.74 -13.21 17.45
N GLU A 85 -2.90 -12.25 18.36
CA GLU A 85 -3.83 -12.35 19.49
C GLU A 85 -5.30 -12.34 19.03
N ARG A 86 -5.61 -11.60 17.95
CA ARG A 86 -6.96 -11.50 17.39
C ARG A 86 -7.34 -12.65 16.46
N ASP A 87 -6.40 -13.14 15.66
CA ASP A 87 -6.63 -14.21 14.69
C ASP A 87 -5.57 -15.32 14.86
N PRO A 88 -5.94 -16.46 15.46
CA PRO A 88 -5.05 -17.60 15.61
C PRO A 88 -4.52 -18.20 14.30
N MET A 89 -5.17 -17.91 13.16
CA MET A 89 -4.69 -18.33 11.84
C MET A 89 -3.72 -17.33 11.21
N PHE A 90 -3.49 -16.17 11.84
CA PHE A 90 -2.54 -15.20 11.33
C PHE A 90 -1.14 -15.83 11.23
N PRO A 91 -0.40 -15.63 10.12
CA PRO A 91 0.92 -16.22 9.94
C PRO A 91 1.89 -15.88 11.09
N ASN A 92 2.65 -16.88 11.52
CA ASN A 92 3.77 -16.63 12.42
C ASN A 92 4.97 -16.07 11.65
N VAL A 93 5.04 -14.75 11.55
CA VAL A 93 6.07 -13.99 10.84
C VAL A 93 6.73 -12.99 11.78
N SER A 94 8.01 -12.67 11.53
CA SER A 94 8.75 -11.64 12.27
C SER A 94 8.70 -10.26 11.60
N SER A 95 8.42 -10.21 10.30
CA SER A 95 8.27 -9.01 9.48
C SER A 95 7.49 -9.34 8.21
N GLY A 96 6.99 -8.32 7.51
CA GLY A 96 6.25 -8.49 6.27
C GLY A 96 5.39 -7.28 5.93
N VAL A 97 4.70 -7.36 4.79
CA VAL A 97 3.67 -6.40 4.40
C VAL A 97 2.35 -7.13 4.24
N LEU A 98 1.36 -6.79 5.06
CA LEU A 98 0.02 -7.35 4.99
C LEU A 98 -0.74 -6.75 3.81
N VAL A 99 -1.32 -7.62 2.98
CA VAL A 99 -2.30 -7.27 1.96
C VAL A 99 -3.65 -7.10 2.65
N TRP A 100 -4.00 -5.86 2.96
CA TRP A 100 -5.26 -5.54 3.62
C TRP A 100 -6.46 -5.68 2.67
N ARG A 101 -6.28 -5.23 1.42
CA ARG A 101 -7.31 -5.30 0.37
C ARG A 101 -6.67 -5.54 -0.99
N VAL A 102 -7.42 -6.17 -1.87
CA VAL A 102 -7.08 -6.36 -3.29
C VAL A 102 -8.22 -5.80 -4.13
N VAL A 103 -7.89 -5.00 -5.14
CA VAL A 103 -8.87 -4.44 -6.08
C VAL A 103 -9.23 -5.48 -7.13
N LEU A 104 -10.52 -5.73 -7.36
CA LEU A 104 -10.97 -6.69 -8.37
C LEU A 104 -10.49 -6.27 -9.77
N GLY A 105 -9.94 -7.23 -10.53
CA GLY A 105 -9.37 -6.99 -11.86
C GLY A 105 -8.00 -6.33 -11.89
N SER A 106 -7.39 -6.02 -10.74
CA SER A 106 -6.01 -5.49 -10.68
C SER A 106 -4.96 -6.57 -10.99
N PRO A 107 -3.70 -6.17 -11.30
CA PRO A 107 -2.58 -7.11 -11.41
C PRO A 107 -2.45 -8.08 -10.24
N ALA A 108 -2.63 -7.58 -9.00
CA ALA A 108 -2.60 -8.43 -7.82
C ALA A 108 -3.76 -9.43 -7.77
N ASN A 109 -4.97 -9.02 -8.17
CA ASN A 109 -6.11 -9.92 -8.22
C ASN A 109 -5.92 -11.03 -9.26
N LEU A 110 -5.41 -10.68 -10.44
CA LEU A 110 -5.12 -11.64 -11.51
C LEU A 110 -3.97 -12.59 -11.14
N ALA A 111 -2.98 -12.10 -10.39
CA ALA A 111 -1.92 -12.92 -9.81
C ALA A 111 -2.43 -13.85 -8.69
N GLY A 112 -3.65 -13.63 -8.20
CA GLY A 112 -4.27 -14.41 -7.14
C GLY A 112 -3.79 -14.03 -5.74
N LEU A 113 -3.35 -12.79 -5.53
CA LEU A 113 -3.21 -12.23 -4.18
C LEU A 113 -4.59 -12.08 -3.52
N GLN A 114 -4.62 -12.29 -2.21
CA GLN A 114 -5.84 -12.28 -1.42
C GLN A 114 -5.68 -11.37 -0.19
N PRO A 115 -6.77 -10.74 0.29
CA PRO A 115 -6.75 -10.11 1.60
C PRO A 115 -6.30 -11.11 2.69
N GLY A 116 -5.40 -10.67 3.56
CA GLY A 116 -4.79 -11.52 4.58
C GLY A 116 -3.46 -12.16 4.17
N ASP A 117 -3.05 -12.06 2.91
CA ASP A 117 -1.70 -12.45 2.49
C ASP A 117 -0.66 -11.58 3.18
N VAL A 118 0.37 -12.19 3.75
CA VAL A 118 1.55 -11.47 4.22
C VAL A 118 2.66 -11.63 3.19
N ILE A 119 3.01 -10.55 2.50
CA ILE A 119 4.15 -10.50 1.58
C ILE A 119 5.43 -10.54 2.42
N THR A 120 6.23 -11.58 2.20
CA THR A 120 7.51 -11.76 2.88
C THR A 120 8.68 -11.44 1.96
N ARG A 121 8.52 -11.66 0.64
CA ARG A 121 9.54 -11.35 -0.36
C ARG A 121 8.91 -10.88 -1.66
N ILE A 122 9.60 -10.00 -2.37
CA ILE A 122 9.21 -9.50 -3.69
C ILE A 122 10.45 -9.27 -4.55
N GLY A 123 10.44 -9.73 -5.79
CA GLY A 123 11.58 -9.61 -6.70
C GLY A 123 12.88 -10.19 -6.13
N GLY A 124 12.78 -11.27 -5.34
CA GLY A 124 13.92 -11.91 -4.68
C GLY A 124 14.51 -11.15 -3.48
N LYS A 125 13.89 -10.05 -3.02
CA LYS A 125 14.30 -9.29 -1.83
C LYS A 125 13.28 -9.45 -0.70
N GLU A 126 13.73 -9.36 0.54
CA GLU A 126 12.82 -9.34 1.70
C GLU A 126 11.94 -8.08 1.70
N ALA A 127 10.65 -8.27 1.97
CA ALA A 127 9.68 -7.21 2.11
C ALA A 127 9.47 -6.89 3.59
N ARG A 128 10.14 -5.87 4.10
CA ARG A 128 10.00 -5.43 5.50
C ARG A 128 9.06 -4.23 5.63
N SER A 129 8.80 -3.54 4.53
CA SER A 129 8.01 -2.32 4.47
C SER A 129 7.32 -2.16 3.12
N SER A 130 6.24 -1.39 3.06
CA SER A 130 5.60 -0.99 1.80
C SER A 130 6.57 -0.35 0.80
N GLN A 131 7.64 0.31 1.28
CA GLN A 131 8.67 0.90 0.45
C GLN A 131 9.48 -0.15 -0.31
N ASP A 132 9.71 -1.33 0.29
CA ASP A 132 10.34 -2.44 -0.40
C ASP A 132 9.49 -2.93 -1.58
N ILE A 133 8.17 -2.93 -1.40
CA ILE A 133 7.22 -3.29 -2.46
C ILE A 133 7.30 -2.27 -3.60
N TYR A 134 7.23 -0.98 -3.30
CA TYR A 134 7.33 0.08 -4.32
C TYR A 134 8.66 0.02 -5.08
N ARG A 135 9.78 -0.15 -4.38
CA ARG A 135 11.10 -0.30 -5.01
C ARG A 135 11.21 -1.51 -5.91
N ALA A 136 10.61 -2.64 -5.53
CA ALA A 136 10.64 -3.85 -6.34
C ALA A 136 9.80 -3.71 -7.62
N LEU A 137 8.80 -2.83 -7.62
CA LEU A 137 7.96 -2.54 -8.77
C LEU A 137 8.61 -1.56 -9.75
N GLU A 138 9.64 -0.80 -9.38
CA GLU A 138 10.30 0.14 -10.31
C GLU A 138 10.85 -0.54 -11.57
N ALA A 139 11.26 -1.80 -11.46
CA ALA A 139 11.72 -2.59 -12.60
C ALA A 139 10.53 -2.94 -13.48
N TRP A 140 10.50 -2.42 -14.70
CA TRP A 140 9.35 -2.47 -15.61
C TRP A 140 9.09 -3.91 -16.17
N LYS A 141 8.83 -4.91 -15.31
CA LYS A 141 8.83 -6.36 -15.59
C LYS A 141 7.91 -7.15 -14.64
N PRO A 142 7.47 -8.37 -15.02
CA PRO A 142 6.79 -9.28 -14.11
C PRO A 142 7.60 -9.49 -12.82
N VAL A 143 6.94 -9.41 -11.68
CA VAL A 143 7.57 -9.54 -10.37
C VAL A 143 7.02 -10.76 -9.64
N GLU A 144 7.94 -11.56 -9.11
CA GLU A 144 7.61 -12.68 -8.24
C GLU A 144 7.40 -12.17 -6.81
N ILE A 145 6.31 -12.62 -6.19
CA ILE A 145 5.88 -12.22 -4.84
C ILE A 145 5.69 -13.50 -4.03
N GLU A 146 6.47 -13.65 -2.96
CA GLU A 146 6.30 -14.72 -1.99
C GLU A 146 5.41 -14.20 -0.85
N VAL A 147 4.33 -14.93 -0.58
CA VAL A 147 3.36 -14.62 0.46
C VAL A 147 3.13 -15.80 1.40
N ILE A 148 2.69 -15.50 2.61
CA ILE A 148 2.15 -16.49 3.54
C ILE A 148 0.66 -16.19 3.75
N HIS A 149 -0.17 -17.18 3.46
CA HIS A 149 -1.62 -17.12 3.68
C HIS A 149 -2.03 -18.21 4.67
N ARG A 150 -2.53 -17.83 5.85
CA ARG A 150 -2.96 -18.78 6.90
C ARG A 150 -1.92 -19.89 7.19
N GLY A 151 -0.65 -19.49 7.29
CA GLY A 151 0.48 -20.39 7.52
C GLY A 151 1.02 -21.13 6.29
N SER A 152 0.33 -21.09 5.15
CA SER A 152 0.79 -21.71 3.91
C SER A 152 1.58 -20.73 3.05
N LYS A 153 2.78 -21.12 2.63
CA LYS A 153 3.59 -20.33 1.69
C LYS A 153 3.05 -20.49 0.27
N LYS A 154 2.95 -19.38 -0.45
CA LYS A 154 2.54 -19.30 -1.84
C LYS A 154 3.45 -18.31 -2.58
N THR A 155 3.76 -18.63 -3.82
CA THR A 155 4.44 -17.71 -4.74
C THR A 155 3.48 -17.33 -5.85
N VAL A 156 3.39 -16.04 -6.16
CA VAL A 156 2.59 -15.52 -7.27
C VAL A 156 3.44 -14.62 -8.15
N THR A 157 3.10 -14.54 -9.42
CA THR A 157 3.73 -13.60 -10.35
C THR A 157 2.72 -12.55 -10.72
N ALA A 158 3.00 -11.30 -10.36
CA ALA A 158 2.21 -10.16 -10.81
C ALA A 158 2.88 -9.55 -12.04
N GLN A 159 2.12 -9.38 -13.11
CA GLN A 159 2.53 -8.59 -14.25
C GLN A 159 1.98 -7.19 -14.03
N PRO A 160 2.85 -6.21 -13.80
CA PRO A 160 2.39 -4.88 -13.44
C PRO A 160 1.75 -4.17 -14.65
#